data_AF-A0A1F5ZNY9-F1
#
_entry.id   AF-A0A1F5ZNY9-F1
#
_cell.length_a   1.000
_cell.length_b   1.000
_cell.length_c   1.000
_cell.angle_alpha   90.00
_cell.angle_beta   90.00
_cell.angle_gamma   90.00
#
_symmetry.space_group_name_H-M   'P 1'
#
loop_
_entity.id
_entity.type
_entity.pdbx_description
1 polymer ?
#
loop_
_entity_poly.entity_id
_entity_poly.type
_entity_poly.pdbx_seq_one_letter_code
_entity_poly.pdbx_strand_id
1 'polypeptide(L)'
;MKIFRFLSVLTAIILETTVLPFSLSGVLIAVISVSSEEISPVILFFLGIVRDLFSGGILGVSSLFFLILYFISKRYQKKLYGGNPLFRIFFIALASIVQSLLYYRTLDRGVIVALTVAGFILLTFFEKLNPSLYKGNKISV
;
A
#
# COMPACT_ATOMS: atom_id res chain seq x y z
N MET A 1 6.02 16.30 -2.87
CA MET A 1 4.94 15.31 -2.63
C MET A 1 5.25 14.22 -1.61
N LYS A 2 6.53 13.96 -1.28
CA LYS A 2 6.93 12.93 -0.29
C LYS A 2 6.29 13.10 1.10
N ILE A 3 6.25 14.32 1.63
CA ILE A 3 5.64 14.64 2.94
C ILE A 3 4.14 14.34 2.96
N PHE A 4 3.40 14.72 1.90
CA PHE A 4 1.97 14.44 1.80
C PHE A 4 1.69 12.93 1.83
N ARG A 5 2.48 12.12 1.10
CA ARG A 5 2.33 10.65 1.11
C ARG A 5 2.64 10.07 2.49
N PHE A 6 3.72 10.53 3.15
CA PHE A 6 4.04 10.14 4.51
C PHE A 6 2.90 10.45 5.49
N LEU A 7 2.40 11.69 5.46
CA LEU A 7 1.27 12.12 6.29
C LEU A 7 0.03 11.28 6.02
N SER A 8 -0.27 10.95 4.75
CA SER A 8 -1.42 10.10 4.42
C SER A 8 -1.33 8.69 5.02
N VAL A 9 -0.13 8.09 5.02
CA VAL A 9 0.07 6.77 5.64
C VAL A 9 -0.02 6.87 7.15
N LEU A 10 0.56 7.92 7.74
CA LEU A 10 0.49 8.14 9.18
C LEU A 10 -0.96 8.34 9.65
N THR A 11 -1.73 9.17 8.95
CA THR A 11 -3.16 9.37 9.22
C THR A 11 -3.93 8.07 9.07
N ALA A 12 -3.62 7.25 8.07
CA ALA A 12 -4.26 5.94 7.92
C ALA A 12 -3.95 4.98 9.06
N ILE A 13 -2.71 4.95 9.56
CA ILE A 13 -2.35 4.17 10.75
C ILE A 13 -3.15 4.65 11.97
N ILE A 14 -3.23 5.96 12.18
CA ILE A 14 -4.00 6.53 13.30
C ILE A 14 -5.48 6.14 13.17
N LEU A 15 -6.10 6.31 11.99
CA LEU A 15 -7.51 5.95 11.77
C LEU A 15 -7.78 4.45 11.91
N GLU A 16 -6.88 3.60 11.40
CA GLU A 16 -6.95 2.13 11.54
C GLU A 16 -6.88 1.69 13.01
N THR A 17 -6.06 2.36 13.81
CA THR A 17 -5.86 1.98 15.20
C THR A 17 -6.91 2.56 16.15
N THR A 18 -7.69 3.56 15.70
CA THR A 18 -8.67 4.28 16.54
C THR A 18 -10.12 4.06 16.14
N VAL A 19 -10.44 3.92 14.84
CA VAL A 19 -11.83 3.98 14.33
C VAL A 19 -12.15 2.84 13.36
N LEU A 20 -11.22 2.43 12.51
CA LEU A 20 -11.52 1.51 11.40
C LEU A 20 -11.21 0.06 11.77
N PRO A 21 -12.16 -0.88 11.56
CA PRO A 21 -11.94 -2.30 11.85
C PRO A 21 -11.12 -3.02 10.75
N PHE A 22 -10.37 -2.29 9.93
CA PHE A 22 -9.66 -2.84 8.77
C PHE A 22 -8.37 -2.11 8.46
N SER A 23 -7.43 -2.83 7.82
CA SER A 23 -6.08 -2.32 7.61
C SER A 23 -5.89 -1.46 6.36
N LEU A 24 -6.27 -0.18 6.45
CA LEU A 24 -6.10 0.79 5.37
C LEU A 24 -4.62 1.12 5.08
N SER A 25 -3.76 1.06 6.09
CA SER A 25 -2.35 1.45 5.97
C SER A 25 -1.56 0.62 4.96
N GLY A 26 -1.77 -0.70 4.90
CA GLY A 26 -1.05 -1.54 3.94
C GLY A 26 -1.58 -1.43 2.52
N VAL A 27 -2.86 -1.13 2.33
CA VAL A 27 -3.42 -0.76 1.02
C VAL A 27 -2.78 0.53 0.52
N LEU A 28 -2.67 1.56 1.37
CA LEU A 28 -2.00 2.80 0.99
C LEU A 28 -0.53 2.58 0.65
N ILE A 29 0.18 1.74 1.39
CA ILE A 29 1.57 1.41 1.07
C ILE A 29 1.67 0.63 -0.23
N ALA A 30 0.77 -0.31 -0.50
CA ALA A 30 0.71 -1.00 -1.78
C ALA A 30 0.46 0.01 -2.93
N VAL A 31 -0.49 0.91 -2.76
CA VAL A 31 -0.81 1.97 -3.74
C VAL A 31 0.38 2.90 -3.96
N ILE A 32 1.02 3.39 -2.90
CA ILE A 32 2.14 4.32 -3.01
C ILE A 32 3.40 3.65 -3.57
N SER A 33 3.65 2.39 -3.18
CA SER A 33 4.77 1.60 -3.72
C SER A 33 4.53 1.25 -5.18
N VAL A 34 3.28 1.20 -5.62
CA VAL A 34 2.92 1.21 -7.03
C VAL A 34 2.99 2.62 -7.60
N SER A 35 2.71 3.73 -6.90
CA SER A 35 2.61 5.10 -7.46
C SER A 35 3.95 5.88 -7.63
N SER A 36 5.10 5.20 -7.75
CA SER A 36 6.38 5.70 -8.32
C SER A 36 6.86 7.09 -7.88
N GLU A 37 7.13 7.26 -6.59
CA GLU A 37 8.34 7.98 -6.17
C GLU A 37 8.97 7.19 -5.03
N GLU A 38 10.30 7.23 -4.91
CA GLU A 38 11.05 6.55 -3.86
C GLU A 38 10.63 7.08 -2.48
N ILE A 39 9.60 6.47 -1.89
CA ILE A 39 9.54 6.40 -0.44
C ILE A 39 10.73 5.56 -0.02
N SER A 40 11.59 6.14 0.81
CA SER A 40 12.75 5.43 1.33
C SER A 40 12.26 4.16 2.06
N PRO A 41 12.87 2.98 1.80
CA PRO A 41 12.55 1.76 2.52
C PRO A 41 12.74 1.94 4.04
N VAL A 42 13.65 2.82 4.46
CA VAL A 42 13.84 3.20 5.87
C VAL A 42 12.56 3.83 6.46
N ILE A 43 11.90 4.71 5.71
CA ILE A 43 10.64 5.33 6.15
C ILE A 43 9.53 4.28 6.29
N LEU A 44 9.42 3.35 5.33
CA LEU A 44 8.45 2.25 5.41
C LEU A 44 8.71 1.34 6.61
N PHE A 45 9.98 1.06 6.91
CA PHE A 45 10.37 0.29 8.07
C PHE A 45 9.91 0.97 9.37
N PHE A 46 10.18 2.27 9.54
CA PHE A 46 9.73 3.02 10.71
C PHE A 46 8.21 3.15 10.80
N LEU A 47 7.52 3.37 9.68
CA LEU A 47 6.05 3.38 9.65
C LEU A 47 5.46 2.04 10.09
N GLY A 48 6.12 0.93 9.76
CA GLY A 48 5.77 -0.39 10.26
C GLY A 48 5.92 -0.49 11.79
N ILE A 49 7.05 -0.01 12.34
CA ILE A 49 7.25 -0.01 13.79
C ILE A 49 6.17 0.82 14.48
N VAL A 50 5.89 2.01 13.96
CA VAL A 50 4.82 2.88 14.47
C VAL A 50 3.49 2.15 14.45
N ARG A 51 3.13 1.49 13.35
CA ARG A 51 1.89 0.71 13.27
C ARG A 51 1.84 -0.44 14.28
N ASP A 52 2.93 -1.18 14.45
CA ASP A 52 2.98 -2.27 15.43
C ASP A 52 2.81 -1.75 16.86
N LEU A 53 3.41 -0.59 17.18
CA LEU A 53 3.23 0.10 18.47
C LEU A 53 1.76 0.49 18.73
N PHE A 54 1.10 1.10 17.75
CA PHE A 54 -0.30 1.53 17.91
C PHE A 54 -1.30 0.37 17.91
N SER A 55 -1.01 -0.72 17.19
CA SER A 55 -1.90 -1.90 17.11
C SER A 55 -1.69 -2.91 18.24
N GLY A 56 -0.68 -2.72 19.10
CA GLY A 56 -0.30 -3.70 20.12
C GLY A 56 0.21 -5.02 19.53
N GLY A 57 0.66 -5.00 18.27
CA GLY A 57 1.15 -6.17 17.55
C GLY A 57 2.59 -6.53 17.92
N ILE A 58 3.08 -7.63 17.32
CA ILE A 58 4.49 -8.01 17.44
C ILE A 58 5.34 -6.99 16.67
N LEU A 59 6.28 -6.35 17.37
CA LEU A 59 7.16 -5.34 16.78
C LEU A 59 7.94 -5.90 15.59
N GLY A 60 7.84 -5.22 14.45
CA GLY A 60 8.59 -5.51 13.23
C GLY A 60 7.80 -6.33 12.20
N VAL A 61 6.63 -6.86 12.54
CA VAL A 61 5.79 -7.60 11.58
C VAL A 61 5.24 -6.66 10.50
N SER A 62 4.72 -5.48 10.88
CA SER A 62 4.29 -4.48 9.89
C SER A 62 5.46 -4.00 9.05
N SER A 63 6.63 -3.79 9.67
CA SER A 63 7.83 -3.31 8.98
C SER A 63 8.29 -4.28 7.90
N LEU A 64 8.37 -5.58 8.24
CA LEU A 64 8.70 -6.62 7.28
C LEU A 64 7.67 -6.68 6.16
N PHE A 65 6.37 -6.64 6.50
CA PHE A 65 5.30 -6.67 5.52
C PHE A 65 5.37 -5.49 4.54
N PHE A 66 5.56 -4.27 5.04
CA PHE A 66 5.68 -3.06 4.23
C PHE A 66 6.91 -3.08 3.32
N LEU A 67 8.05 -3.56 3.84
CA LEU A 67 9.25 -3.74 3.03
C LEU A 67 9.05 -4.78 1.93
N ILE A 68 8.42 -5.91 2.24
CA ILE A 68 8.10 -6.96 1.25
C ILE A 68 7.22 -6.38 0.14
N LEU A 69 6.15 -5.66 0.48
CA LEU A 69 5.29 -5.01 -0.51
C LEU A 69 6.07 -4.05 -1.40
N TYR A 70 6.96 -3.24 -0.82
CA TYR A 70 7.80 -2.31 -1.55
C TYR A 70 8.79 -3.02 -2.49
N PHE A 71 9.46 -4.07 -2.03
CA PHE A 71 10.40 -4.81 -2.87
C PHE A 71 9.69 -5.56 -3.99
N ILE A 72 8.54 -6.17 -3.73
CA ILE A 72 7.71 -6.82 -4.75
C ILE A 72 7.22 -5.79 -5.77
N SER A 73 6.70 -4.64 -5.33
CA SER A 73 6.22 -3.61 -6.25
C SER A 73 7.35 -3.05 -7.11
N LYS A 74 8.54 -2.85 -6.54
CA LYS A 74 9.74 -2.41 -7.28
C LYS A 74 10.20 -3.46 -8.30
N ARG A 75 10.23 -4.75 -7.91
CA ARG A 75 10.58 -5.86 -8.81
C ARG A 75 9.60 -5.98 -9.99
N TYR A 76 8.31 -5.75 -9.75
CA TYR A 76 7.27 -5.87 -10.77
C TYR A 76 6.78 -4.52 -11.30
N GLN A 77 7.54 -3.44 -11.10
CA GLN A 77 7.11 -2.07 -11.40
C GLN A 77 6.66 -1.90 -12.86
N LYS A 78 7.39 -2.47 -13.82
CA LYS A 78 7.02 -2.42 -15.25
C LYS A 78 5.65 -3.05 -15.52
N LYS A 79 5.35 -4.20 -14.90
CA LYS A 79 4.07 -4.91 -15.05
C LYS A 79 2.94 -4.18 -14.32
N LEU A 80 3.24 -3.59 -13.16
CA LEU A 80 2.28 -2.82 -12.39
C LEU A 80 1.94 -1.49 -13.06
N TYR A 81 2.89 -0.82 -13.73
CA TYR A 81 2.65 0.46 -14.39
C TYR A 81 2.15 0.37 -15.82
N GLY A 82 2.89 -0.33 -16.67
CA GLY A 82 2.64 -0.39 -18.11
C GLY A 82 1.74 -1.54 -18.52
N GLY A 83 1.33 -2.38 -17.56
CA GLY A 83 0.55 -3.59 -17.81
C GLY A 83 -0.96 -3.43 -17.60
N ASN A 84 -1.63 -4.58 -17.58
CA ASN A 84 -3.06 -4.71 -17.42
C ASN A 84 -3.53 -4.20 -16.03
N PRO A 85 -4.55 -3.33 -15.94
CA PRO A 85 -5.10 -2.85 -14.66
C PRO A 85 -5.52 -3.99 -13.70
N LEU A 86 -5.89 -5.15 -14.24
CA LEU A 86 -6.17 -6.36 -13.45
C LEU A 86 -4.97 -6.78 -12.59
N PHE A 87 -3.73 -6.60 -13.06
CA PHE A 87 -2.54 -6.96 -12.30
C PHE A 87 -2.37 -6.08 -11.05
N ARG A 88 -2.75 -4.79 -11.14
CA ARG A 88 -2.74 -3.86 -10.01
C ARG A 88 -3.82 -4.21 -8.99
N ILE A 89 -5.03 -4.50 -9.47
CA ILE A 89 -6.15 -4.94 -8.63
C ILE A 89 -5.76 -6.22 -7.90
N PHE A 90 -5.19 -7.20 -8.62
CA PHE A 90 -4.72 -8.44 -8.04
C PHE A 90 -3.63 -8.22 -6.99
N PHE A 91 -2.67 -7.35 -7.24
CA PHE A 91 -1.61 -7.01 -6.28
C PHE A 91 -2.18 -6.37 -4.99
N ILE A 92 -3.11 -5.41 -5.12
CA ILE A 92 -3.77 -4.77 -3.99
C ILE A 92 -4.62 -5.78 -3.21
N ALA A 93 -5.38 -6.63 -3.90
CA ALA A 93 -6.19 -7.67 -3.29
C ALA A 93 -5.30 -8.67 -2.52
N LEU A 94 -4.20 -9.11 -3.11
CA LEU A 94 -3.24 -10.01 -2.47
C LEU A 94 -2.63 -9.38 -1.22
N ALA A 95 -2.20 -8.11 -1.30
CA ALA A 95 -1.70 -7.37 -0.15
C ALA A 95 -2.75 -7.29 0.97
N SER A 96 -4.00 -7.00 0.62
CA SER A 96 -5.12 -6.89 1.57
C SER A 96 -5.42 -8.23 2.25
N ILE A 97 -5.39 -9.34 1.50
CA ILE A 97 -5.58 -10.69 2.02
C ILE A 97 -4.47 -11.05 3.00
N VAL A 98 -3.21 -10.87 2.60
CA VAL A 98 -2.05 -11.20 3.45
C VAL A 98 -2.09 -10.37 4.74
N GLN A 99 -2.38 -9.08 4.64
CA GLN A 99 -2.48 -8.23 5.83
C GLN A 99 -3.64 -8.63 6.73
N SER A 100 -4.80 -8.97 6.16
CA SER A 100 -5.96 -9.43 6.93
C SER A 100 -5.66 -10.71 7.70
N LEU A 101 -4.95 -11.66 7.07
CA LEU A 101 -4.49 -12.88 7.71
C LEU A 101 -3.52 -12.60 8.87
N LEU A 102 -2.58 -11.67 8.69
CA LEU A 102 -1.57 -11.34 9.70
C LEU A 102 -2.19 -10.70 10.96
N TYR A 103 -3.17 -9.81 10.80
CA TYR A 103 -3.68 -8.99 11.92
C TYR A 103 -5.02 -9.48 12.47
N TYR A 104 -5.97 -9.79 11.59
CA TYR A 104 -7.33 -10.13 12.01
C TYR A 104 -7.57 -11.63 12.09
N ARG A 105 -6.65 -12.47 11.59
CA ARG A 105 -6.75 -13.94 11.53
C ARG A 105 -8.06 -14.45 10.93
N THR A 106 -8.77 -13.58 10.22
CA THR A 106 -10.10 -13.81 9.66
C THR A 106 -10.13 -13.22 8.25
N LEU A 107 -10.84 -13.91 7.37
CA LEU A 107 -11.04 -13.50 5.99
C LEU A 107 -12.48 -13.03 5.83
N ASP A 108 -12.75 -11.80 6.26
CA ASP A 108 -14.01 -11.15 5.90
C ASP A 108 -13.95 -10.72 4.43
N ARG A 109 -14.73 -11.42 3.60
CA ARG A 109 -14.82 -11.16 2.17
C ARG A 109 -15.28 -9.73 1.88
N GLY A 110 -16.19 -9.18 2.69
CA GLY A 110 -16.69 -7.82 2.54
C GLY A 110 -15.58 -6.79 2.75
N VAL A 111 -14.76 -6.97 3.78
CA VAL A 111 -13.61 -6.10 4.06
C VAL A 111 -12.56 -6.18 2.94
N ILE A 112 -12.24 -7.38 2.46
CA ILE A 112 -11.27 -7.56 1.37
C ILE A 112 -11.74 -6.87 0.09
N VAL A 113 -13.02 -7.02 -0.26
CA VAL A 113 -13.61 -6.33 -1.43
C VAL A 113 -13.56 -4.82 -1.23
N ALA A 114 -13.97 -4.32 -0.06
CA ALA A 114 -13.94 -2.89 0.24
C ALA A 114 -12.52 -2.30 0.15
N LEU A 115 -11.52 -2.98 0.73
CA LEU A 115 -10.11 -2.58 0.66
C LEU A 115 -9.57 -2.59 -0.77
N THR A 116 -9.95 -3.60 -1.56
CA THR A 116 -9.53 -3.70 -2.96
C THR A 116 -10.11 -2.57 -3.80
N VAL A 117 -11.41 -2.28 -3.64
CA VAL A 117 -12.09 -1.17 -4.32
C VAL A 117 -11.50 0.18 -3.88
N ALA A 118 -11.32 0.39 -2.58
CA ALA A 118 -10.71 1.61 -2.04
C ALA A 118 -9.28 1.80 -2.56
N GLY A 119 -8.47 0.75 -2.59
CA GLY A 119 -7.13 0.77 -3.14
C GLY A 119 -7.10 1.10 -4.62
N PHE A 120 -8.04 0.57 -5.41
CA PHE A 120 -8.16 0.89 -6.83
C PHE A 120 -8.56 2.36 -7.07
N ILE A 121 -9.51 2.88 -6.29
CA ILE A 121 -9.92 4.30 -6.35
C ILE A 121 -8.73 5.19 -5.98
N LEU A 122 -8.03 4.89 -4.89
CA LEU A 122 -6.85 5.62 -4.45
C LEU A 122 -5.76 5.60 -5.51
N LEU A 123 -5.49 4.44 -6.11
CA LEU A 123 -4.50 4.30 -7.17
C LEU A 123 -4.85 5.21 -8.35
N THR A 124 -6.10 5.16 -8.83
CA THR A 124 -6.58 6.01 -9.93
C THR A 124 -6.47 7.51 -9.58
N PHE A 125 -6.78 7.87 -8.34
CA PHE A 125 -6.65 9.24 -7.85
C PHE A 125 -5.19 9.70 -7.80
N PHE A 126 -4.29 8.88 -7.27
CA PHE A 126 -2.84 9.17 -7.23
C PHE A 126 -2.24 9.28 -8.64
N GLU A 127 -2.70 8.47 -9.59
CA GLU A 127 -2.29 8.56 -11.00
C GLU A 127 -2.72 9.88 -11.64
N LYS A 128 -3.97 10.32 -11.40
CA LYS A 128 -4.45 11.63 -11.89
C LYS A 128 -3.67 12.80 -11.30
N LEU A 129 -3.26 12.70 -10.04
CA LEU A 129 -2.46 13.73 -9.37
C LEU A 129 -0.98 13.75 -9.84
N ASN A 130 -0.47 12.66 -10.41
CA ASN A 130 0.91 12.54 -10.88
C ASN A 130 1.00 11.97 -12.31
N PRO A 131 0.57 12.73 -13.33
CA PRO A 131 0.58 12.27 -14.72
C PRO A 131 1.99 12.07 -15.30
N SER A 132 3.04 12.64 -14.68
CA SER A 132 4.44 12.48 -15.08
C SER A 132 4.91 11.01 -15.02
N LEU A 133 4.31 10.18 -14.17
CA LEU A 133 4.64 8.77 -13.99
C LEU A 133 4.24 7.90 -15.18
N TYR A 134 3.23 8.34 -15.94
CA TYR A 134 2.76 7.62 -17.12
C TYR A 134 3.58 7.94 -18.38
N LYS A 135 4.20 9.13 -18.43
CA LYS A 135 5.00 9.57 -19.58
C LYS A 135 6.41 8.97 -19.60
N GLY A 136 7.05 8.76 -18.45
CA GLY A 136 8.42 8.22 -18.38
C GLY A 136 8.58 6.78 -18.90
N ASN A 137 7.50 5.98 -18.85
CA ASN A 137 7.53 4.57 -19.25
C ASN A 137 7.15 4.32 -20.72
N LYS A 138 6.68 5.34 -21.45
CA LYS A 138 6.41 5.23 -22.90
C LYS A 138 7.64 5.47 -23.79
N ILE A 139 8.74 5.97 -23.23
CA ILE A 139 9.92 6.40 -24.00
C ILE A 139 11.03 5.34 -24.00
N SER A 140 10.87 4.22 -23.28
CA SER A 140 11.89 3.14 -23.21
C SER A 140 11.35 1.79 -23.65
N VAL A 141 10.79 1.74 -24.87
CA VAL A 141 10.60 0.50 -25.65
C VAL A 141 11.45 0.61 -26.90
#